data_AF-A0AAV4QPJ6-F1
#
_entry.id   AF-A0AAV4QPJ6-F1
#
_cell.length_a   1.000
_cell.length_b   1.000
_cell.length_c   1.000
_cell.angle_alpha   90.00
_cell.angle_beta   90.00
_cell.angle_gamma   90.00
#
_symmetry.space_group_name_H-M   'P 1'
#
loop_
_entity.id
_entity.type
_entity.pdbx_description
1 polymer ?
#
loop_
_entity_poly.entity_id
_entity_poly.type
_entity_poly.pdbx_seq_one_letter_code
_entity_poly.pdbx_strand_id
1 'polypeptide(L)'
;MTKDCAKMGEQPIFTTKAHVFHIDPKTKRSWVPASSQAVNVSFFFDSTRNLYRIISVEGSKAVINSTITPNMTFTKTSQKFGQWSDIRANTVYGLGFGSEPELNKVSELISSNSASFKISRNSTQGQLIAERRTDGHPLDSMDLHPCNLGLMIYAAMHLMFQKTDNN
;
A
#
# COMPACT_ATOMS: atom_id res chain seq x y z
N MET A 1 2.61 -19.99 16.67
CA MET A 1 2.10 -20.73 15.50
C MET A 1 1.44 -19.76 14.53
N THR A 2 2.21 -18.95 13.81
CA THR A 2 1.71 -18.13 12.71
C THR A 2 1.84 -18.97 11.45
N LYS A 3 0.78 -19.68 11.09
CA LYS A 3 0.74 -20.41 9.82
C LYS A 3 0.63 -19.37 8.72
N ASP A 4 1.75 -19.12 8.06
CA ASP A 4 1.82 -18.42 6.78
C ASP A 4 0.79 -19.02 5.82
N CYS A 5 -0.33 -18.32 5.65
CA CYS A 5 -1.29 -18.54 4.58
C CYS A 5 -0.73 -17.97 3.27
N ALA A 6 0.53 -18.27 2.96
CA ALA A 6 1.17 -18.04 1.67
C ALA A 6 1.01 -19.27 0.75
N LYS A 7 0.03 -20.15 1.03
CA LYS A 7 -0.39 -21.17 0.07
C LYS A 7 -1.30 -20.51 -0.94
N MET A 8 -0.70 -20.07 -2.05
CA MET A 8 -1.15 -20.05 -3.45
C MET A 8 -0.13 -19.13 -4.16
N GLY A 9 0.65 -19.65 -5.12
CA GLY A 9 1.90 -19.06 -5.63
C GLY A 9 1.84 -17.70 -6.33
N GLU A 10 0.82 -16.88 -6.09
CA GLU A 10 0.71 -15.50 -6.56
C GLU A 10 1.22 -14.54 -5.48
N GLN A 11 2.34 -13.86 -5.75
CA GLN A 11 2.81 -12.80 -4.85
C GLN A 11 1.96 -11.53 -5.03
N PRO A 12 1.57 -10.86 -3.94
CA PRO A 12 0.84 -9.60 -4.03
C PRO A 12 1.74 -8.51 -4.63
N ILE A 13 1.18 -7.70 -5.53
CA ILE A 13 1.86 -6.56 -6.16
C ILE A 13 2.01 -5.40 -5.17
N PHE A 14 1.03 -5.27 -4.28
CA PHE A 14 1.01 -4.25 -3.24
C PHE A 14 0.19 -4.78 -2.06
N THR A 15 0.64 -4.48 -0.84
CA THR A 15 -0.09 -4.80 0.39
C THR A 15 -0.04 -3.59 1.31
N THR A 16 -1.18 -3.25 1.89
CA THR A 16 -1.30 -2.18 2.91
C THR A 16 -2.22 -2.65 4.03
N LYS A 17 -2.18 -1.97 5.19
CA LYS A 17 -3.06 -2.25 6.32
C LYS A 17 -4.19 -1.23 6.39
N ALA A 18 -5.42 -1.70 6.47
CA ALA A 18 -6.60 -0.84 6.59
C ALA A 18 -7.72 -1.53 7.38
N HIS A 19 -8.60 -0.73 7.98
CA HIS A 19 -9.88 -1.20 8.50
C HIS A 19 -10.86 -1.31 7.34
N VAL A 20 -11.56 -2.45 7.24
CA VAL A 20 -12.49 -2.72 6.15
C VAL A 20 -13.92 -2.50 6.63
N PHE A 21 -14.71 -1.83 5.79
CA PHE A 21 -16.13 -1.59 6.01
C PHE A 21 -16.93 -2.00 4.78
N HIS A 22 -18.16 -2.46 4.99
CA HIS A 22 -19.13 -2.68 3.92
C HIS A 22 -20.34 -1.77 4.12
N ILE A 23 -21.05 -1.46 3.05
CA ILE A 23 -22.41 -0.94 3.18
C ILE A 23 -23.34 -2.11 3.53
N ASP A 24 -24.24 -1.90 4.50
CA ASP A 24 -25.28 -2.86 4.85
C ASP A 24 -26.16 -3.16 3.62
N PRO A 25 -26.28 -4.43 3.20
CA PRO A 25 -27.05 -4.80 2.02
C PRO A 25 -28.55 -4.49 2.15
N LYS A 26 -29.08 -4.37 3.39
CA LYS A 26 -30.50 -4.05 3.64
C LYS A 26 -30.79 -2.57 3.54
N THR A 27 -29.98 -1.74 4.22
CA THR A 27 -30.24 -0.30 4.31
C THR A 27 -29.59 0.49 3.17
N LYS A 28 -28.55 -0.07 2.54
CA LYS A 28 -27.71 0.57 1.51
C LYS A 28 -27.15 1.94 1.90
N ARG A 29 -27.15 2.28 3.20
CA ARG A 29 -26.80 3.62 3.70
C ARG A 29 -25.90 3.60 4.94
N SER A 30 -25.87 2.51 5.70
CA SER A 30 -25.01 2.39 6.88
C SER A 30 -23.74 1.60 6.58
N TRP A 31 -22.61 2.13 7.05
CA TRP A 31 -21.34 1.41 7.09
C TRP A 31 -21.34 0.42 8.25
N VAL A 32 -21.01 -0.83 7.94
CA VAL A 32 -20.79 -1.90 8.93
C VAL A 32 -19.32 -2.31 8.91
N PRO A 33 -18.66 -2.45 10.06
CA PRO A 33 -17.29 -2.92 10.12
C PRO A 33 -17.23 -4.37 9.62
N ALA A 34 -16.39 -4.60 8.62
CA ALA A 34 -16.13 -5.93 8.09
C ALA A 34 -14.93 -6.61 8.77
N SER A 35 -14.03 -5.82 9.35
CA SER A 35 -12.92 -6.27 10.18
C SER A 35 -12.94 -5.63 11.57
N SER A 36 -12.50 -6.38 12.58
CA SER A 36 -12.37 -5.92 13.97
C SER A 36 -11.10 -5.08 14.20
N GLN A 37 -10.08 -5.29 13.37
CA GLN A 37 -8.80 -4.60 13.41
C GLN A 37 -8.36 -4.22 11.99
N ALA A 38 -7.23 -3.49 11.88
CA ALA A 38 -6.60 -3.24 10.60
C ALA A 38 -6.05 -4.55 10.00
N VAL A 39 -6.57 -4.94 8.85
CA VAL A 39 -6.20 -6.16 8.12
C VAL A 39 -5.36 -5.84 6.90
N ASN A 40 -4.61 -6.82 6.42
CA ASN A 40 -3.85 -6.69 5.19
C ASN A 40 -4.82 -6.68 4.00
N VAL A 41 -4.74 -5.63 3.20
CA VAL A 41 -5.43 -5.48 1.91
C VAL A 41 -4.38 -5.62 0.83
N SER A 42 -4.47 -6.70 0.07
CA SER A 42 -3.46 -7.10 -0.91
C SER A 42 -4.02 -7.08 -2.32
N PHE A 43 -3.22 -6.57 -3.25
CA PHE A 43 -3.55 -6.49 -4.67
C PHE A 43 -2.82 -7.60 -5.42
N PHE A 44 -3.60 -8.43 -6.11
CA PHE A 44 -3.11 -9.56 -6.89
C PHE A 44 -3.39 -9.34 -8.37
N PHE A 45 -2.58 -9.98 -9.21
CA PHE A 45 -2.84 -10.09 -10.64
C PHE A 45 -2.96 -11.55 -11.01
N ASP A 46 -4.14 -11.89 -11.50
CA ASP A 46 -4.49 -13.21 -11.99
C ASP A 46 -4.12 -13.26 -13.47
N SER A 47 -3.04 -13.99 -13.79
CA SER A 47 -2.54 -14.12 -15.17
C SER A 47 -3.45 -14.99 -16.04
N THR A 48 -4.17 -15.95 -15.44
CA THR A 48 -5.10 -16.83 -16.16
C THR A 48 -6.27 -16.06 -16.72
N ARG A 49 -6.77 -15.06 -15.97
CA ARG A 49 -7.88 -14.20 -16.40
C ARG A 49 -7.46 -12.80 -16.83
N ASN A 50 -6.14 -12.53 -16.79
CA ASN A 50 -5.53 -11.25 -17.12
C ASN A 50 -6.21 -10.05 -16.42
N LEU A 51 -6.45 -10.17 -15.12
CA LEU A 51 -7.18 -9.17 -14.33
C LEU A 51 -6.57 -8.94 -12.96
N TYR A 52 -6.91 -7.81 -12.34
CA TYR A 52 -6.46 -7.45 -11.00
C TYR A 52 -7.54 -7.76 -9.96
N ARG A 53 -7.12 -8.13 -8.76
CA ARG A 53 -7.99 -8.48 -7.65
C ARG A 53 -7.52 -7.84 -6.36
N ILE A 54 -8.46 -7.41 -5.54
CA ILE A 54 -8.22 -6.94 -4.18
C ILE A 54 -8.71 -8.04 -3.25
N ILE A 55 -7.79 -8.60 -2.47
CA ILE A 55 -8.08 -9.68 -1.53
C ILE A 55 -7.68 -9.23 -0.13
N SER A 56 -8.56 -9.44 0.83
CA SER A 56 -8.28 -9.24 2.24
C SER A 56 -8.98 -10.31 3.07
N VAL A 57 -8.27 -10.83 4.08
CA VAL A 57 -8.75 -11.90 4.96
C VAL A 57 -8.58 -11.48 6.41
N GLU A 58 -9.56 -11.81 7.25
CA GLU A 58 -9.49 -11.72 8.70
C GLU A 58 -9.59 -13.14 9.27
N GLY A 59 -8.49 -13.64 9.83
CA GLY A 59 -8.38 -15.04 10.21
C GLY A 59 -8.55 -15.97 9.01
N SER A 60 -9.63 -16.75 8.99
CA SER A 60 -9.98 -17.65 7.87
C SER A 60 -11.10 -17.10 6.97
N LYS A 61 -11.64 -15.92 7.28
CA LYS A 61 -12.76 -15.31 6.57
C LYS A 61 -12.26 -14.29 5.55
N ALA A 62 -12.65 -14.44 4.28
CA ALA A 62 -12.44 -13.39 3.29
C ALA A 62 -13.37 -12.21 3.60
N VAL A 63 -12.78 -11.05 3.84
CA VAL A 63 -13.52 -9.79 4.06
C VAL A 63 -13.59 -8.97 2.78
N ILE A 64 -12.58 -9.08 1.89
CA ILE A 64 -12.62 -8.50 0.54
C ILE A 64 -12.25 -9.57 -0.47
N ASN A 65 -13.07 -9.69 -1.52
CA ASN A 65 -12.76 -10.47 -2.72
C ASN A 65 -13.29 -9.73 -3.94
N SER A 66 -12.65 -8.59 -4.26
CA SER A 66 -13.11 -7.69 -5.31
C SER A 66 -12.27 -7.87 -6.57
N THR A 67 -12.93 -7.88 -7.73
CA THR A 67 -12.27 -7.88 -9.04
C THR A 67 -12.23 -6.46 -9.56
N ILE A 68 -11.02 -5.95 -9.86
CA ILE A 68 -10.88 -4.60 -10.41
C ILE A 68 -11.36 -4.62 -11.86
N THR A 69 -12.40 -3.83 -12.14
CA THR A 69 -12.96 -3.69 -13.48
C THR A 69 -12.60 -2.32 -14.06
N PRO A 70 -12.55 -2.16 -15.40
CA PRO A 70 -12.13 -0.89 -15.97
C PRO A 70 -12.99 0.32 -15.58
N ASN A 71 -14.28 0.10 -15.31
CA ASN A 71 -15.23 1.14 -14.93
C ASN A 71 -15.34 1.32 -13.42
N MET A 72 -14.48 0.65 -12.65
CA MET A 72 -14.44 0.77 -11.20
C MET A 72 -13.87 2.13 -10.82
N THR A 73 -14.53 2.82 -9.90
CA THR A 73 -14.10 4.14 -9.42
C THR A 73 -13.86 4.06 -7.92
N PHE A 74 -12.66 4.49 -7.49
CA PHE A 74 -12.35 4.71 -6.09
C PHE A 74 -12.65 6.16 -5.72
N THR A 75 -13.58 6.36 -4.79
CA THR A 75 -13.99 7.68 -4.31
C THR A 75 -13.41 7.91 -2.92
N LYS A 76 -12.62 8.98 -2.78
CA LYS A 76 -12.13 9.44 -1.48
C LYS A 76 -13.24 10.25 -0.81
N THR A 77 -13.71 9.84 0.35
CA THR A 77 -14.74 10.57 1.12
C THR A 77 -14.16 11.27 2.35
N SER A 78 -12.93 10.95 2.74
CA SER A 78 -12.17 11.64 3.77
C SER A 78 -10.66 11.53 3.53
N GLN A 79 -9.85 12.21 4.34
CA GLN A 79 -8.38 12.20 4.27
C GLN A 79 -7.79 10.78 4.43
N LYS A 80 -8.47 9.92 5.20
CA LYS A 80 -8.03 8.56 5.49
C LYS A 80 -9.07 7.50 5.14
N PHE A 81 -10.14 7.88 4.44
CA PHE A 81 -11.20 6.95 4.07
C PHE A 81 -11.55 7.06 2.59
N GLY A 82 -11.60 5.92 1.92
CA GLY A 82 -12.08 5.83 0.54
C GLY A 82 -12.91 4.57 0.32
N GLN A 83 -13.67 4.58 -0.77
CA GLN A 83 -14.64 3.54 -1.07
C GLN A 83 -14.71 3.23 -2.56
N TRP A 84 -15.20 2.04 -2.89
CA TRP A 84 -15.57 1.69 -4.26
C TRP A 84 -16.79 0.77 -4.26
N SER A 85 -17.52 0.81 -5.37
CA SER A 85 -18.63 -0.11 -5.61
C SER A 85 -18.17 -1.30 -6.43
N ASP A 86 -18.44 -2.51 -5.95
CA ASP A 86 -18.23 -3.74 -6.70
C ASP A 86 -19.58 -4.32 -7.12
N ILE A 87 -19.89 -4.18 -8.41
CA ILE A 87 -21.14 -4.65 -9.01
C ILE A 87 -21.24 -6.18 -8.94
N ARG A 88 -20.11 -6.88 -9.09
CA ARG A 88 -20.09 -8.36 -9.10
C ARG A 88 -20.36 -8.93 -7.71
N ALA A 89 -19.79 -8.30 -6.68
CA ALA A 89 -20.07 -8.63 -5.29
C ALA A 89 -21.37 -8.01 -4.77
N ASN A 90 -22.03 -7.14 -5.56
CA ASN A 90 -23.22 -6.37 -5.21
C ASN A 90 -23.09 -5.66 -3.85
N THR A 91 -21.91 -5.08 -3.60
CA THR A 91 -21.58 -4.41 -2.34
C THR A 91 -20.66 -3.23 -2.57
N VAL A 92 -20.62 -2.33 -1.60
CA VAL A 92 -19.69 -1.20 -1.57
C VAL A 92 -18.70 -1.45 -0.45
N TYR A 93 -17.42 -1.44 -0.80
CA TYR A 93 -16.32 -1.60 0.14
C TYR A 93 -15.77 -0.22 0.52
N GLY A 94 -15.44 -0.07 1.80
CA GLY A 94 -14.78 1.10 2.37
C GLY A 94 -13.51 0.69 3.07
N LEU A 95 -12.46 1.51 2.93
CA LEU A 95 -11.17 1.31 3.58
C LEU A 95 -10.80 2.54 4.41
N GLY A 96 -10.53 2.31 5.69
CA GLY A 96 -9.96 3.29 6.61
C GLY A 96 -8.48 3.03 6.83
N PHE A 97 -7.63 3.96 6.39
CA PHE A 97 -6.17 3.86 6.46
C PHE A 97 -5.57 4.52 7.70
N GLY A 98 -4.37 4.10 8.09
CA GLY A 98 -3.62 4.79 9.16
C GLY A 98 -3.10 6.16 8.70
N SER A 99 -2.75 6.25 7.41
CA SER A 99 -2.14 7.44 6.81
C SER A 99 -2.77 7.82 5.47
N GLU A 100 -2.69 9.12 5.13
CA GLU A 100 -3.17 9.65 3.85
C GLU A 100 -2.37 9.10 2.64
N PRO A 101 -1.02 8.96 2.69
CA PRO A 101 -0.26 8.43 1.57
C PRO A 101 -0.69 7.02 1.14
N GLU A 102 -1.07 6.16 2.10
CA GLU A 102 -1.60 4.81 1.81
C GLU A 102 -2.90 4.87 1.02
N LEU A 103 -3.82 5.77 1.42
CA LEU A 103 -5.07 5.99 0.71
C LEU A 103 -4.83 6.50 -0.72
N ASN A 104 -3.90 7.45 -0.89
CA ASN A 104 -3.55 8.00 -2.19
C ASN A 104 -2.99 6.90 -3.10
N LYS A 105 -2.11 6.05 -2.58
CA LYS A 105 -1.54 4.93 -3.33
C LYS A 105 -2.61 3.92 -3.77
N VAL A 106 -3.52 3.56 -2.87
CA VAL A 106 -4.65 2.66 -3.20
C VAL A 106 -5.56 3.28 -4.26
N SER A 107 -5.86 4.57 -4.15
CA SER A 107 -6.66 5.29 -5.13
C SER A 107 -6.05 5.24 -6.52
N GLU A 108 -4.74 5.43 -6.64
CA GLU A 108 -4.03 5.33 -7.92
C GLU A 108 -4.06 3.91 -8.50
N LEU A 109 -3.92 2.89 -7.66
CA LEU A 109 -3.95 1.49 -8.10
C LEU A 109 -5.32 1.11 -8.67
N ILE A 110 -6.41 1.58 -8.06
CA ILE A 110 -7.77 1.25 -8.51
C ILE A 110 -8.18 2.10 -9.71
N SER A 111 -7.90 3.41 -9.72
CA SER A 111 -8.31 4.30 -10.80
C SER A 111 -7.51 4.12 -12.09
N SER A 112 -6.21 3.85 -12.00
CA SER A 112 -5.31 3.87 -13.17
C SER A 112 -5.13 2.51 -13.84
N ASN A 113 -6.22 1.73 -13.96
CA ASN A 113 -6.32 0.45 -14.66
C ASN A 113 -5.02 -0.03 -15.33
N SER A 114 -4.34 -0.98 -14.69
CA SER A 114 -3.14 -1.68 -15.19
C SER A 114 -1.83 -0.89 -15.28
N ALA A 115 -1.81 0.44 -15.46
CA ALA A 115 -0.57 1.18 -15.70
C ALA A 115 0.29 1.30 -14.43
N SER A 116 -0.32 1.64 -13.29
CA SER A 116 0.39 1.76 -12.01
C SER A 116 0.82 0.40 -11.43
N PHE A 117 0.09 -0.67 -11.76
CA PHE A 117 0.48 -2.03 -11.37
C PHE A 117 1.76 -2.50 -12.08
N LYS A 118 2.01 -2.05 -13.33
CA LYS A 118 3.28 -2.32 -14.04
C LYS A 118 4.47 -1.69 -13.32
N ILE A 119 4.30 -0.48 -12.82
CA ILE A 119 5.34 0.26 -12.08
C ILE A 119 5.59 -0.36 -10.69
N SER A 120 4.53 -0.79 -10.01
CA SER A 120 4.66 -1.41 -8.69
C SER A 120 5.37 -2.76 -8.76
N ARG A 121 5.13 -3.57 -9.81
CA ARG A 121 5.88 -4.82 -10.06
C ARG A 121 7.40 -4.60 -10.13
N ASN A 122 7.84 -3.55 -10.83
CA ASN A 122 9.27 -3.23 -10.94
C ASN A 122 9.87 -2.72 -9.62
N SER A 123 9.07 -2.06 -8.77
CA SER A 123 9.58 -1.50 -7.51
C SER A 123 9.68 -2.53 -6.38
N THR A 124 8.79 -3.53 -6.32
CA THR A 124 8.81 -4.57 -5.27
C THR A 124 9.94 -5.60 -5.43
N GLN A 125 10.61 -5.66 -6.60
CA GLN A 125 11.74 -6.56 -6.80
C GLN A 125 13.10 -5.96 -6.35
N GLY A 126 13.11 -4.70 -5.90
CA GLY A 126 14.34 -3.98 -5.52
C GLY A 126 14.79 -4.11 -4.06
N GLN A 127 14.12 -4.91 -3.21
CA GLN A 127 14.44 -4.94 -1.78
C GLN A 127 14.54 -6.36 -1.21
N LEU A 128 15.17 -7.28 -1.93
CA LEU A 128 15.60 -8.57 -1.38
C LEU A 128 16.78 -9.11 -2.18
N ILE A 129 18.01 -8.59 -2.05
CA ILE A 129 19.27 -9.36 -1.87
C ILE A 129 20.41 -8.37 -1.56
N ALA A 130 20.95 -8.39 -0.33
CA ALA A 130 22.38 -8.23 -0.03
C ALA A 130 22.59 -8.27 1.49
N GLU A 131 22.25 -9.40 2.13
CA GLU A 131 22.82 -9.70 3.43
C GLU A 131 23.37 -11.13 3.43
N ARG A 132 24.61 -11.23 3.94
CA ARG A 132 25.49 -12.40 4.16
C ARG A 132 26.47 -12.75 3.03
N ARG A 133 27.73 -12.37 3.25
CA ARG A 133 28.79 -13.27 3.76
C ARG A 133 30.04 -12.44 4.10
N THR A 134 30.47 -12.42 5.36
CA THR A 134 31.83 -12.06 5.74
C THR A 134 32.31 -13.02 6.83
N ASP A 135 33.03 -14.06 6.41
CA ASP A 135 33.95 -14.80 7.27
C ASP A 135 35.34 -14.70 6.63
N GLY A 136 36.30 -14.13 7.36
CA GLY A 136 37.72 -14.52 7.26
C GLY A 136 38.76 -13.55 6.67
N HIS A 137 39.34 -12.72 7.55
CA HIS A 137 40.80 -12.35 7.65
C HIS A 137 41.40 -11.26 6.70
N PRO A 138 42.57 -10.64 7.02
CA PRO A 138 42.73 -9.24 7.45
C PRO A 138 43.84 -8.48 6.67
N LEU A 139 44.33 -7.35 7.23
CA LEU A 139 45.38 -6.43 6.75
C LEU A 139 44.81 -5.33 5.83
N ASP A 140 44.97 -4.03 6.03
CA ASP A 140 45.77 -3.21 6.93
C ASP A 140 45.09 -1.82 7.04
N SER A 141 45.21 -1.19 8.21
CA SER A 141 45.38 0.27 8.41
C SER A 141 44.68 1.26 7.44
N MET A 142 43.61 1.92 7.91
CA MET A 142 43.63 3.37 8.20
C MET A 142 42.26 3.86 8.70
N ASP A 143 42.29 4.45 9.89
CA ASP A 143 41.23 5.23 10.53
C ASP A 143 40.73 6.41 9.67
N LEU A 144 39.40 6.60 9.62
CA LEU A 144 38.80 7.91 9.92
C LEU A 144 37.31 7.78 10.30
N HIS A 145 37.01 8.18 11.53
CA HIS A 145 35.68 8.20 12.15
C HIS A 145 34.79 9.37 11.64
N PRO A 146 33.47 9.33 11.93
CA PRO A 146 32.40 9.98 11.17
C PRO A 146 31.97 11.31 11.79
N CYS A 147 31.90 12.38 10.99
CA CYS A 147 31.22 13.64 11.32
C CYS A 147 31.23 14.55 10.08
N ASN A 148 30.23 14.52 9.17
CA ASN A 148 29.89 15.72 8.37
C ASN A 148 28.67 15.70 7.41
N LEU A 149 27.77 14.72 7.42
CA LEU A 149 26.59 14.82 6.52
C LEU A 149 25.34 15.49 7.12
N GLY A 150 25.42 15.98 8.36
CA GLY A 150 24.28 16.61 9.06
C GLY A 150 24.18 18.13 8.91
N LEU A 151 25.26 18.82 8.55
CA LEU A 151 25.32 20.29 8.60
C LEU A 151 25.02 20.98 7.25
N MET A 152 25.05 20.24 6.13
CA MET A 152 24.86 20.82 4.80
C MET A 152 23.40 20.96 4.35
N ILE A 153 22.45 20.30 5.05
CA ILE A 153 21.02 20.42 4.72
C ILE A 153 20.38 21.61 5.47
N TYR A 154 20.81 21.90 6.70
CA TYR A 154 20.25 23.01 7.49
C TYR A 154 20.61 24.40 6.93
N ALA A 155 21.76 24.56 6.28
CA ALA A 155 22.12 25.82 5.62
C ALA A 155 21.33 26.08 4.32
N ALA A 156 20.83 25.03 3.64
CA ALA A 156 20.08 25.17 2.40
C ALA A 156 18.60 25.53 2.61
N MET A 157 17.99 25.11 3.73
CA MET A 157 16.60 25.49 4.06
C MET A 157 16.46 26.87 4.70
N HIS A 158 17.53 27.45 5.24
CA HIS A 158 17.46 28.79 5.86
C HIS A 158 17.60 29.95 4.87
N LEU A 159 18.03 29.69 3.62
CA LEU A 159 18.19 30.74 2.59
C LEU A 159 16.94 30.96 1.71
N MET A 160 15.90 30.13 1.83
CA MET A 160 14.67 30.25 1.02
C MET A 160 13.51 30.97 1.75
N PHE A 161 13.68 31.38 3.01
CA PHE A 161 12.60 31.91 3.85
C PHE A 161 12.79 33.38 4.29
N GLN A 162 13.48 34.21 3.51
CA GLN A 162 13.65 35.65 3.78
C GLN A 162 13.38 36.57 2.57
N LYS A 163 12.69 36.10 1.52
CA LYS A 163 12.44 36.91 0.31
C LYS A 163 10.98 36.99 -0.13
N THR A 164 10.05 36.95 0.82
CA THR A 164 8.65 37.31 0.56
C THR A 164 8.09 38.05 1.76
N ASP A 165 8.53 39.27 1.98
CA ASP A 165 7.78 40.32 2.69
C ASP A 165 8.49 41.67 2.46
N ASN A 166 8.00 42.39 1.44
CA ASN A 166 8.09 43.84 1.19
C ASN A 166 8.11 44.09 -0.32
N ASN A 167 6.93 44.19 -0.91
CA ASN A 167 6.46 45.39 -1.60
C ASN A 167 5.03 45.19 -2.10
#